data_AF-A0A2V7VHE6-F1
#
_entry.id   AF-A0A2V7VHE6-F1
#
_cell.length_a   1.000
_cell.length_b   1.000
_cell.length_c   1.000
_cell.angle_alpha   90.00
_cell.angle_beta   90.00
_cell.angle_gamma   90.00
#
_symmetry.space_group_name_H-M   'P 1'
#
loop_
_entity.id
_entity.type
_entity.pdbx_description
1 polymer ?
#
loop_
_entity_poly.entity_id
_entity_poly.type
_entity_poly.pdbx_seq_one_letter_code
_entity_poly.pdbx_strand_id
1 'polypeptide(L)'
;MVPPSNCRYGRLRFLLTMMLTLLASGFAFAADDDEPLILGVTNVGQASRALRALGVNVRHEIGVSRAVAVVGNPVALSKLPFVRYVELDPPDAARTQEDTLEYGVENIDAEVVWGGAPKAVNCIPGQGGLGVKVAVIDTGIDCTHPDLTPGCMYGANFISTAPPFDDYG
;
A
#
# COMPACT_ATOMS: atom_id res chain seq x y z
N MET A 1 -42.44 46.25 -65.63
CA MET A 1 -42.50 45.29 -64.50
C MET A 1 -42.44 43.89 -65.11
N VAL A 2 -41.33 43.18 -64.84
CA VAL A 2 -40.98 41.78 -65.17
C VAL A 2 -40.85 41.35 -66.65
N PRO A 3 -39.69 40.77 -67.07
CA PRO A 3 -39.41 40.25 -68.41
C PRO A 3 -39.79 38.75 -68.58
N PRO A 4 -39.62 38.16 -69.79
CA PRO A 4 -40.18 36.84 -70.11
C PRO A 4 -39.17 35.68 -70.17
N SER A 5 -39.75 34.47 -70.11
CA SER A 5 -39.43 33.22 -70.83
C SER A 5 -38.14 32.40 -70.56
N ASN A 6 -38.40 31.14 -70.19
CA ASN A 6 -37.81 29.86 -70.67
C ASN A 6 -36.30 29.61 -70.51
N CYS A 7 -35.91 28.50 -69.86
CA CYS A 7 -35.22 27.36 -70.51
C CYS A 7 -34.85 26.20 -69.54
N ARG A 8 -35.33 25.00 -69.90
CA ARG A 8 -34.65 23.69 -69.97
C ARG A 8 -33.55 23.27 -68.96
N TYR A 9 -33.83 22.10 -68.35
CA TYR A 9 -32.96 20.97 -67.99
C TYR A 9 -31.44 21.09 -68.19
N GLY A 10 -30.68 20.77 -67.12
CA GLY A 10 -29.26 20.45 -67.25
C GLY A 10 -28.63 19.81 -66.01
N ARG A 11 -28.32 18.50 -66.14
CA ARG A 11 -27.06 17.83 -65.73
C ARG A 11 -26.80 17.66 -64.23
N LEU A 12 -26.89 16.42 -63.71
CA LEU A 12 -25.89 15.35 -63.80
C LEU A 12 -24.64 15.62 -62.95
N ARG A 13 -24.70 15.09 -61.71
CA ARG A 13 -23.64 14.50 -60.88
C ARG A 13 -22.19 14.83 -61.28
N PHE A 14 -21.51 15.62 -60.45
CA PHE A 14 -20.06 15.52 -60.28
C PHE A 14 -19.73 15.41 -58.79
N LEU A 15 -18.98 14.35 -58.48
CA LEU A 15 -18.46 14.01 -57.15
C LEU A 15 -17.61 15.15 -56.58
N LEU A 16 -17.79 15.45 -55.29
CA LEU A 16 -16.72 16.00 -54.46
C LEU A 16 -16.79 15.41 -53.05
N THR A 17 -16.33 14.17 -52.93
CA THR A 17 -15.86 13.57 -51.69
C THR A 17 -14.62 14.34 -51.23
N MET A 18 -14.79 15.26 -50.28
CA MET A 18 -13.70 15.81 -49.47
C MET A 18 -13.92 15.35 -48.03
N MET A 19 -13.64 14.07 -47.81
CA MET A 19 -13.60 13.45 -46.49
C MET A 19 -12.29 13.90 -45.84
N LEU A 20 -12.39 14.93 -45.00
CA LEU A 20 -11.32 15.44 -44.15
C LEU A 20 -10.99 14.34 -43.13
N THR A 21 -10.00 13.51 -43.44
CA THR A 21 -9.38 12.57 -42.50
C THR A 21 -8.60 13.39 -41.48
N LEU A 22 -9.28 13.76 -40.40
CA LEU A 22 -8.65 14.25 -39.19
C LEU A 22 -7.83 13.07 -38.61
N LEU A 23 -6.53 13.02 -38.93
CA LEU A 23 -5.58 12.20 -38.19
C LEU A 23 -5.53 12.78 -36.77
N ALA A 24 -6.37 12.24 -35.89
CA ALA A 24 -6.12 12.29 -34.47
C ALA A 24 -4.86 11.48 -34.23
N SER A 25 -3.70 12.13 -34.31
CA SER A 25 -2.46 11.65 -33.73
C SER A 25 -2.68 11.60 -32.22
N GLY A 26 -3.29 10.52 -31.75
CA GLY A 26 -3.30 10.17 -30.35
C GLY A 26 -1.86 9.93 -29.96
N PHE A 27 -1.23 10.92 -29.34
CA PHE A 27 -0.10 10.66 -28.46
C PHE A 27 -0.67 9.84 -27.30
N ALA A 28 -0.68 8.52 -27.47
CA ALA A 28 -0.72 7.62 -26.35
C ALA A 28 0.60 7.84 -25.60
N PHE A 29 0.58 8.72 -24.60
CA PHE A 29 1.56 8.63 -23.53
C PHE A 29 1.34 7.25 -22.91
N ALA A 30 2.37 6.40 -22.98
CA ALA A 30 2.34 5.08 -22.40
C ALA A 30 1.90 5.19 -20.94
N ALA A 31 0.80 4.53 -20.62
CA ALA A 31 0.31 4.37 -19.26
C ALA A 31 1.09 3.20 -18.65
N ASP A 32 2.31 3.44 -18.17
CA ASP A 32 3.13 2.40 -17.52
C ASP A 32 4.16 2.96 -16.51
N ASP A 33 3.91 4.15 -15.94
CA ASP A 33 4.82 4.81 -14.97
C ASP A 33 4.31 4.79 -13.51
N ASP A 34 3.20 4.09 -13.24
CA ASP A 34 2.56 4.09 -11.92
C ASP A 34 3.21 3.05 -11.00
N GLU A 35 3.91 3.53 -9.98
CA GLU A 35 4.66 2.71 -9.03
C GLU A 35 4.02 2.77 -7.64
N PRO A 36 4.18 1.73 -6.79
CA PRO A 36 3.86 1.83 -5.38
C PRO A 36 4.89 2.72 -4.70
N LEU A 37 4.41 3.82 -4.09
CA LEU A 37 5.26 4.86 -3.53
C LEU A 37 4.87 5.19 -2.09
N ILE A 38 5.86 5.63 -1.31
CA ILE A 38 5.66 6.33 -0.05
C ILE A 38 6.01 7.80 -0.26
N LEU A 39 5.02 8.68 -0.07
CA LEU A 39 5.20 10.12 -0.16
C LEU A 39 5.36 10.72 1.24
N GLY A 40 6.50 11.34 1.52
CA GLY A 40 6.60 12.22 2.68
C GLY A 40 5.84 13.51 2.43
N VAL A 41 4.89 13.88 3.29
CA VAL A 41 4.02 15.05 3.08
C VAL A 41 4.09 16.05 4.24
N THR A 42 3.65 17.28 4.00
CA THR A 42 3.62 18.33 5.03
C THR A 42 2.49 18.11 6.03
N ASN A 43 1.30 17.74 5.55
CA ASN A 43 0.11 17.43 6.33
C ASN A 43 -0.64 16.24 5.70
N VAL A 44 -0.80 15.15 6.45
CA VAL A 44 -1.36 13.87 5.95
C VAL A 44 -2.80 14.04 5.44
N GLY A 45 -3.69 14.60 6.26
CA GLY A 45 -5.10 14.71 5.90
C GLY A 45 -5.34 15.64 4.70
N GLN A 46 -4.63 16.77 4.63
CA GLN A 46 -4.73 17.69 3.49
C GLN A 46 -4.15 17.06 2.22
N ALA A 47 -2.98 16.44 2.31
CA ALA A 47 -2.32 15.81 1.17
C ALA A 47 -3.16 14.64 0.63
N SER A 48 -3.68 13.77 1.51
CA SER A 48 -4.55 12.65 1.11
C SER A 48 -5.79 13.12 0.35
N ARG A 49 -6.49 14.16 0.85
CA ARG A 49 -7.63 14.75 0.12
C ARG A 49 -7.24 15.32 -1.24
N ALA A 50 -6.11 16.02 -1.32
CA ALA A 50 -5.62 16.58 -2.58
C ALA A 50 -5.23 15.48 -3.59
N LEU A 51 -4.52 14.45 -3.14
CA LEU A 51 -4.14 13.29 -3.96
C LEU A 51 -5.36 12.56 -4.51
N ARG A 52 -6.38 12.30 -3.67
CA ARG A 52 -7.64 11.69 -4.11
C ARG A 52 -8.39 12.57 -5.11
N ALA A 53 -8.40 13.89 -4.93
CA ALA A 53 -9.00 14.82 -5.88
C ALA A 53 -8.29 14.84 -7.25
N LEU A 54 -7.00 14.49 -7.27
CA LEU A 54 -6.21 14.30 -8.50
C LEU A 54 -6.38 12.90 -9.12
N GLY A 55 -7.20 12.03 -8.53
CA GLY A 55 -7.40 10.66 -8.99
C GLY A 55 -6.28 9.69 -8.61
N VAL A 56 -5.35 10.10 -7.74
CA VAL A 56 -4.25 9.24 -7.27
C VAL A 56 -4.80 8.15 -6.35
N ASN A 57 -4.36 6.91 -6.56
CA ASN A 57 -4.72 5.79 -5.70
C ASN A 57 -3.99 5.87 -4.35
N VAL A 58 -4.66 6.43 -3.34
CA VAL A 58 -4.15 6.49 -1.97
C VAL A 58 -4.49 5.20 -1.23
N ARG A 59 -3.46 4.39 -0.96
CA ARG A 59 -3.53 3.10 -0.26
C ARG A 59 -3.61 3.26 1.26
N HIS A 60 -2.75 4.10 1.84
CA HIS A 60 -2.67 4.25 3.29
C HIS A 60 -2.16 5.62 3.75
N GLU A 61 -2.64 6.07 4.90
CA GLU A 61 -2.18 7.30 5.57
C GLU A 61 -1.31 6.93 6.77
N ILE A 62 -0.02 7.26 6.72
CA ILE A 62 0.95 6.96 7.78
C ILE A 62 1.14 8.22 8.64
N GLY A 63 0.28 8.37 9.65
CA GLY A 63 0.27 9.55 10.51
C GLY A 63 1.60 9.79 11.23
N VAL A 64 2.22 8.73 11.76
CA VAL A 64 3.43 8.81 12.60
C VAL A 64 4.64 9.39 11.87
N SER A 65 4.79 9.14 10.56
CA SER A 65 5.90 9.65 9.74
C SER A 65 5.51 10.83 8.86
N ARG A 66 4.25 11.28 8.95
CA ARG A 66 3.62 12.23 8.01
C ARG A 66 3.86 11.80 6.56
N ALA A 67 3.43 10.58 6.24
CA ALA A 67 3.55 10.01 4.92
C ALA A 67 2.22 9.44 4.40
N VAL A 68 2.15 9.22 3.10
CA VAL A 68 1.00 8.62 2.41
C VAL A 68 1.52 7.58 1.44
N ALA A 69 1.05 6.34 1.56
CA ALA A 69 1.31 5.28 0.60
C ALA A 69 0.33 5.41 -0.57
N VAL A 70 0.86 5.44 -1.79
CA VAL A 70 0.08 5.63 -3.02
C VAL A 70 0.51 4.65 -4.10
N VAL A 71 -0.24 4.61 -5.20
CA VAL A 71 0.21 4.15 -6.51
C VAL A 71 0.12 5.34 -7.47
N GLY A 72 1.20 5.66 -8.18
CA GLY A 72 1.22 6.78 -9.12
C GLY A 72 2.60 7.09 -9.71
N ASN A 73 2.63 8.01 -10.67
CA ASN A 73 3.87 8.48 -11.31
C ASN A 73 4.77 9.29 -10.36
N PRO A 74 6.02 8.86 -10.08
CA PRO A 74 6.89 9.53 -9.11
C PRO A 74 7.35 10.92 -9.55
N VAL A 75 7.52 11.15 -10.85
CA VAL A 75 7.94 12.45 -11.41
C VAL A 75 6.82 13.47 -11.30
N ALA A 76 5.57 13.07 -11.54
CA ALA A 76 4.42 13.95 -11.39
C ALA A 76 4.19 14.29 -9.91
N LEU A 77 4.23 13.29 -9.03
CA LEU A 77 3.95 13.46 -7.60
C LEU A 77 5.02 14.27 -6.88
N SER A 78 6.30 14.15 -7.25
CA SER A 78 7.39 14.94 -6.66
C SER A 78 7.26 16.45 -6.85
N LYS A 79 6.49 16.91 -7.85
CA LYS A 79 6.28 18.34 -8.13
C LYS A 79 5.18 18.97 -7.29
N LEU A 80 4.42 18.18 -6.52
CA LEU A 80 3.32 18.69 -5.72
C LEU A 80 3.87 19.50 -4.52
N PRO A 81 3.30 20.68 -4.23
CA PRO A 81 3.87 21.61 -3.25
C PRO A 81 3.83 21.11 -1.80
N PHE A 82 3.01 20.09 -1.52
CA PHE A 82 2.89 19.47 -0.20
C PHE A 82 3.73 18.19 -0.05
N VAL A 83 4.42 17.76 -1.12
CA VAL A 83 5.31 16.59 -1.11
C VAL A 83 6.72 17.03 -0.74
N ARG A 84 7.32 16.34 0.24
CA ARG A 84 8.68 16.57 0.76
C ARG A 84 9.69 15.64 0.11
N TYR A 85 9.29 14.39 -0.13
CA TYR A 85 10.09 13.37 -0.79
C TYR A 85 9.18 12.29 -1.38
N VAL A 86 9.73 11.52 -2.31
CA VAL A 86 9.10 10.35 -2.94
C VAL A 86 10.07 9.18 -2.78
N GLU A 87 9.57 8.06 -2.26
CA GLU A 87 10.32 6.81 -2.09
C GLU A 87 9.54 5.65 -2.71
N LEU A 88 10.24 4.65 -3.25
CA LEU A 88 9.62 3.41 -3.69
C LEU A 88 9.12 2.61 -2.48
N ASP A 89 7.98 1.95 -2.63
CA ASP A 89 7.47 0.98 -1.65
C ASP A 89 7.79 -0.45 -2.15
N PRO A 90 8.92 -1.04 -1.74
CA PRO A 90 9.35 -2.34 -2.25
C PRO A 90 8.47 -3.47 -1.72
N PRO A 91 8.16 -4.50 -2.55
CA PRO A 91 7.26 -5.59 -2.15
C PRO A 91 7.87 -6.58 -1.13
N ASP A 92 9.20 -6.64 -0.99
CA ASP A 92 9.89 -7.78 -0.37
C ASP A 92 10.49 -7.48 1.02
N ALA A 93 9.64 -7.27 2.03
CA ALA A 93 10.11 -6.93 3.39
C ALA A 93 10.24 -8.12 4.36
N ALA A 94 9.68 -9.30 4.06
CA ALA A 94 9.70 -10.44 4.98
C ALA A 94 10.96 -11.30 4.81
N ARG A 95 11.60 -11.67 5.92
CA ARG A 95 12.71 -12.63 5.96
C ARG A 95 12.35 -13.74 6.95
N THR A 96 12.24 -14.97 6.47
CA THR A 96 11.99 -16.13 7.30
C THR A 96 13.31 -16.80 7.67
N GLN A 97 13.57 -16.96 8.96
CA GLN A 97 14.60 -17.85 9.49
C GLN A 97 13.94 -18.72 10.57
N GLU A 98 14.02 -20.03 10.41
CA GLU A 98 13.56 -20.99 11.40
C GLU A 98 14.73 -21.30 12.35
N ASP A 99 14.45 -21.31 13.65
CA ASP A 99 15.40 -21.72 14.69
C ASP A 99 14.75 -22.79 15.57
N THR A 100 15.53 -23.79 15.97
CA THR A 100 15.09 -24.75 16.97
C THR A 100 15.27 -24.12 18.35
N LEU A 101 14.13 -23.67 18.89
CA LEU A 101 13.84 -22.84 20.07
C LEU A 101 14.75 -22.93 21.32
N GLU A 102 15.52 -24.01 21.53
CA GLU A 102 16.25 -24.20 22.79
C GLU A 102 17.59 -23.49 22.85
N TYR A 103 18.37 -23.46 21.76
CA TYR A 103 19.71 -22.84 21.81
C TYR A 103 19.62 -21.33 22.06
N GLY A 104 18.68 -20.64 21.43
CA GLY A 104 18.53 -19.19 21.56
C GLY A 104 18.18 -18.74 22.99
N VAL A 105 17.43 -19.54 23.74
CA VAL A 105 17.04 -19.25 25.14
C VAL A 105 18.22 -19.45 26.08
N GLU A 106 18.88 -20.60 26.01
CA GLU A 106 20.05 -20.92 26.85
C GLU A 106 21.23 -20.01 26.54
N ASN A 107 21.47 -19.68 25.26
CA ASN A 107 22.63 -18.88 24.85
C ASN A 107 22.55 -17.41 25.30
N ILE A 108 21.39 -16.93 25.76
CA ILE A 108 21.21 -15.59 26.34
C ILE A 108 20.93 -15.62 27.85
N ASP A 109 21.02 -16.79 28.50
CA ASP A 109 20.74 -17.02 29.93
C ASP A 109 19.34 -16.50 30.36
N ALA A 110 18.33 -16.55 29.48
CA ALA A 110 17.00 -16.00 29.77
C ALA A 110 16.33 -16.73 30.94
N GLU A 111 16.58 -18.03 31.07
CA GLU A 111 16.02 -18.88 32.10
C GLU A 111 16.60 -18.64 33.49
N VAL A 112 17.83 -18.12 33.56
CA VAL A 112 18.40 -17.63 34.82
C VAL A 112 17.64 -16.38 35.30
N VAL A 113 17.21 -15.51 34.38
CA VAL A 113 16.48 -14.28 34.72
C VAL A 113 15.06 -14.56 35.18
N TRP A 114 14.30 -15.41 34.47
CA TRP A 114 12.92 -15.70 34.86
C TRP A 114 12.81 -16.74 35.98
N GLY A 115 13.77 -17.65 36.10
CA GLY A 115 13.66 -18.86 36.92
C GLY A 115 14.77 -19.05 37.96
N GLY A 116 15.78 -18.17 37.96
CA GLY A 116 16.83 -18.11 38.99
C GLY A 116 17.95 -19.13 38.85
N ALA A 117 17.90 -20.03 37.85
CA ALA A 117 18.93 -21.04 37.61
C ALA A 117 18.93 -21.48 36.12
N PRO A 118 20.05 -22.04 35.63
CA PRO A 118 20.10 -22.63 34.29
C PRO A 118 19.03 -23.72 34.11
N LYS A 119 18.43 -23.78 32.92
CA LYS A 119 17.34 -24.72 32.53
C LYS A 119 16.06 -24.61 33.36
N ALA A 120 15.79 -23.46 33.98
CA ALA A 120 14.56 -23.27 34.72
C ALA A 120 13.35 -23.20 33.77
N VAL A 121 12.35 -24.06 34.01
CA VAL A 121 11.12 -24.15 33.21
C VAL A 121 9.94 -23.38 33.81
N ASN A 122 10.12 -22.82 35.01
CA ASN A 122 9.08 -22.06 35.73
C ASN A 122 9.57 -20.65 36.02
N CYS A 123 8.64 -19.69 35.99
CA CYS A 123 8.92 -18.30 36.36
C CYS A 123 8.80 -18.10 37.88
N ILE A 124 9.75 -17.37 38.47
CA ILE A 124 9.62 -16.81 39.81
C ILE A 124 8.55 -15.71 39.79
N PRO A 125 7.66 -15.62 40.80
CA PRO A 125 6.64 -14.58 40.85
C PRO A 125 7.23 -13.17 40.68
N GLY A 126 6.67 -12.39 39.74
CA GLY A 126 7.13 -11.03 39.43
C GLY A 126 8.23 -10.94 38.36
N GLN A 127 8.79 -12.06 37.89
CA GLN A 127 9.83 -12.07 36.85
C GLN A 127 9.31 -12.48 35.46
N GLY A 128 8.03 -12.86 35.33
CA GLY A 128 7.41 -13.27 34.07
C GLY A 128 6.89 -12.13 33.18
N GLY A 129 7.32 -10.88 33.38
CA GLY A 129 6.93 -9.75 32.53
C GLY A 129 5.48 -9.27 32.69
N LEU A 130 4.81 -9.58 33.80
CA LEU A 130 3.43 -9.17 34.06
C LEU A 130 3.27 -7.64 33.94
N GLY A 131 2.33 -7.22 33.09
CA GLY A 131 2.04 -5.80 32.82
C GLY A 131 2.83 -5.21 31.63
N VAL A 132 3.80 -5.94 31.09
CA VAL A 132 4.51 -5.57 29.85
C VAL A 132 3.76 -6.13 28.65
N LYS A 133 3.68 -5.35 27.57
CA LYS A 133 3.09 -5.76 26.29
C LYS A 133 4.14 -5.74 25.21
N VAL A 134 4.21 -6.80 24.41
CA VAL A 134 5.09 -6.91 23.25
C VAL A 134 4.22 -6.93 22.00
N ALA A 135 4.47 -6.02 21.06
CA ALA A 135 3.82 -6.02 19.76
C ALA A 135 4.74 -6.71 18.75
N VAL A 136 4.24 -7.78 18.13
CA VAL A 136 4.93 -8.52 17.08
C VAL A 136 4.28 -8.13 15.75
N ILE A 137 5.09 -7.66 14.80
CA ILE A 137 4.65 -7.31 13.45
C ILE A 137 5.17 -8.39 12.52
N ASP A 138 4.30 -9.34 12.18
CA ASP A 138 4.65 -10.54 11.42
C ASP A 138 3.41 -11.05 10.65
N THR A 139 3.38 -12.31 10.22
CA THR A 139 2.26 -12.93 9.50
C THR A 139 0.98 -13.02 10.33
N GLY A 140 1.09 -13.22 11.64
CA GLY A 140 -0.03 -13.35 12.56
C GLY A 140 0.36 -14.06 13.84
N ILE A 141 -0.63 -14.55 14.60
CA ILE A 141 -0.41 -15.41 15.76
C ILE A 141 -1.55 -16.44 15.90
N ASP A 142 -1.20 -17.70 16.16
CA ASP A 142 -2.16 -18.71 16.59
C ASP A 142 -2.49 -18.55 18.08
N CYS A 143 -3.56 -17.80 18.37
CA CYS A 143 -4.06 -17.63 19.74
C CYS A 143 -4.84 -18.82 20.30
N THR A 144 -4.93 -19.94 19.56
CA THR A 144 -5.49 -21.21 20.05
C THR A 144 -4.42 -22.19 20.52
N HIS A 145 -3.14 -21.92 20.25
CA HIS A 145 -2.03 -22.74 20.74
C HIS A 145 -1.96 -22.70 22.27
N PRO A 146 -1.86 -23.85 22.97
CA PRO A 146 -1.92 -23.91 24.44
C PRO A 146 -0.86 -23.04 25.13
N ASP A 147 0.33 -22.91 24.53
CA ASP A 147 1.42 -22.11 25.10
C ASP A 147 1.28 -20.60 24.84
N LEU A 148 0.50 -20.20 23.83
CA LEU A 148 0.34 -18.80 23.43
C LEU A 148 -0.99 -18.19 23.87
N THR A 149 -2.02 -19.03 24.02
CA THR A 149 -3.38 -18.61 24.42
C THR A 149 -3.38 -17.73 25.68
N PRO A 150 -2.62 -18.03 26.75
CA PRO A 150 -2.61 -17.20 27.96
C PRO A 150 -2.00 -15.80 27.74
N GLY A 151 -1.10 -15.66 26.76
CA GLY A 151 -0.39 -14.42 26.46
C GLY A 151 -1.01 -13.61 25.31
N CYS A 152 -1.90 -14.20 24.51
CA CYS A 152 -2.55 -13.51 23.41
C CYS A 152 -3.65 -12.57 23.92
N MET A 153 -3.45 -11.26 23.72
CA MET A 153 -4.38 -10.23 24.21
C MET A 153 -5.26 -9.63 23.10
N TYR A 154 -4.64 -9.16 22.01
CA TYR A 154 -5.31 -8.48 20.89
C TYR A 154 -4.32 -8.35 19.71
N GLY A 155 -4.82 -8.13 18.50
CA GLY A 155 -3.99 -7.86 17.32
C GLY A 155 -4.75 -7.13 16.23
N ALA A 156 -4.04 -6.76 15.16
CA ALA A 156 -4.61 -6.11 13.98
C ALA A 156 -4.10 -6.79 12.72
N ASN A 157 -4.99 -7.02 11.76
CA ASN A 157 -4.63 -7.53 10.44
C ASN A 157 -4.56 -6.34 9.46
N PHE A 158 -3.40 -6.12 8.87
CA PHE A 158 -3.18 -5.03 7.89
C PHE A 158 -3.27 -5.51 6.44
N ILE A 159 -3.51 -6.82 6.22
CA ILE A 159 -3.66 -7.44 4.90
C ILE A 159 -5.15 -7.56 4.52
N SER A 160 -6.00 -7.91 5.49
CA SER A 160 -7.43 -8.14 5.25
C SER A 160 -8.31 -7.72 6.44
N THR A 161 -9.62 -7.99 6.34
CA THR A 161 -10.58 -7.78 7.43
C THR A 161 -10.71 -8.99 8.37
N ALA A 162 -9.97 -10.07 8.11
CA ALA A 162 -9.95 -11.24 8.97
C ALA A 162 -9.28 -10.93 10.32
N PRO A 163 -9.50 -11.77 11.36
CA PRO A 163 -8.70 -11.71 12.59
C PRO A 163 -7.19 -11.77 12.29
N PRO A 164 -6.32 -11.30 13.21
CA PRO A 164 -4.85 -11.31 13.08
C PRO A 164 -4.28 -12.72 13.36
N PHE A 165 -4.91 -13.73 12.78
CA PHE A 165 -4.56 -15.12 12.96
C PHE A 165 -3.47 -15.50 11.95
N ASP A 166 -2.48 -16.26 12.40
CA ASP A 166 -1.50 -16.86 11.51
C ASP A 166 -2.17 -18.02 10.75
N ASP A 167 -2.02 -18.09 9.43
CA ASP A 167 -2.68 -19.09 8.59
C ASP A 167 -1.98 -20.47 8.58
N TYR A 168 -1.24 -20.75 9.66
CA TYR A 168 -0.48 -21.98 9.95
C TYR A 168 0.77 -22.22 9.09
N GLY A 169 1.18 -21.26 8.26
CA GLY A 169 2.35 -21.38 7.37
C GLY A 169 2.10 -22.23 6.12
#